data_AF-A0A974TJL8-F1
#
_entry.id   AF-A0A974TJL8-F1
#
_cell.length_a   1.000
_cell.length_b   1.000
_cell.length_c   1.000
_cell.angle_alpha   90.00
_cell.angle_beta   90.00
_cell.angle_gamma   90.00
#
_symmetry.space_group_name_H-M   'P 1'
#
loop_
_entity.id
_entity.type
_entity.pdbx_description
1 polymer ?
#
loop_
_entity_poly.entity_id
_entity_poly.type
_entity_poly.pdbx_seq_one_letter_code
_entity_poly.pdbx_strand_id
1 'polypeptide(L)'
;MRKKLPGKDQLAAYLAAGNTVEQIAAKYDCKPKSARRKLRELGLTAGMTGHSHSHHVERRMKSMIDCAPEPGVILKEDRITFNREMPWQGTGSRIRPLSLPRPSMYLAAIANKYPNLNGDARV
;
A
#
# COMPACT_ATOMS: atom_id res chain seq x y z
N MET A 1 -30.58 9.04 20.70
CA MET A 1 -29.23 9.51 21.10
C MET A 1 -28.26 8.33 20.99
N ARG A 2 -27.19 8.41 20.18
CA ARG A 2 -26.21 7.31 20.08
C ARG A 2 -25.31 7.31 21.32
N LYS A 3 -25.49 6.35 22.23
CA LYS A 3 -24.61 6.19 23.39
C LYS A 3 -23.21 5.79 22.90
N LYS A 4 -22.19 6.55 23.30
CA LYS A 4 -20.79 6.32 22.92
C LYS A 4 -20.33 5.04 23.61
N LEU A 5 -19.74 4.12 22.84
CA LEU A 5 -19.10 2.93 23.42
C LEU A 5 -18.00 3.35 24.41
N PRO A 6 -17.84 2.62 25.52
CA PRO A 6 -16.86 2.96 26.55
C PRO A 6 -15.42 2.80 26.06
N GLY A 7 -14.48 3.31 26.86
CA GLY A 7 -13.04 3.25 26.58
C GLY A 7 -12.47 1.82 26.58
N LYS A 8 -11.18 1.73 26.23
CA LYS A 8 -10.44 0.47 26.06
C LYS A 8 -10.53 -0.45 27.28
N ASP A 9 -10.35 0.08 28.47
CA ASP A 9 -10.22 -0.73 29.69
C ASP A 9 -11.53 -1.43 30.07
N GLN A 10 -12.66 -0.74 29.89
CA GLN A 10 -13.98 -1.32 30.14
C GLN A 10 -14.33 -2.38 29.09
N LEU A 11 -14.02 -2.14 27.81
CA LEU A 11 -14.24 -3.13 26.75
C LEU A 11 -13.36 -4.37 26.93
N ALA A 12 -12.12 -4.20 27.41
CA ALA A 12 -11.22 -5.29 27.75
C ALA A 12 -11.79 -6.12 28.92
N ALA A 13 -12.30 -5.45 29.97
CA ALA A 13 -12.95 -6.13 31.10
C ALA A 13 -14.17 -6.94 30.66
N TYR A 14 -14.99 -6.41 29.73
CA TYR A 14 -16.14 -7.15 29.21
C TYR A 14 -15.75 -8.41 28.45
N LEU A 15 -14.69 -8.33 27.63
CA LEU A 15 -14.17 -9.49 26.91
C LEU A 15 -13.51 -10.50 27.86
N ALA A 16 -12.76 -10.04 28.87
CA ALA A 16 -12.18 -10.88 29.91
C ALA A 16 -13.25 -11.62 30.74
N ALA A 17 -14.40 -10.98 30.95
CA ALA A 17 -15.58 -11.58 31.58
C ALA A 17 -16.37 -12.52 30.64
N GLY A 18 -15.89 -12.79 29.42
CA GLY A 18 -16.52 -13.71 28.47
C GLY A 18 -17.72 -13.15 27.70
N ASN A 19 -17.96 -11.84 27.74
CA ASN A 19 -19.07 -11.25 26.98
C ASN A 19 -18.77 -11.26 25.49
N THR A 20 -19.77 -11.66 24.71
CA THR A 20 -19.74 -11.63 23.25
C THR A 20 -19.96 -10.21 22.72
N VAL A 21 -19.57 -9.96 21.47
CA VAL A 21 -19.71 -8.63 20.86
C VAL A 21 -21.18 -8.23 20.73
N GLU A 22 -22.06 -9.19 20.52
CA GLU A 22 -23.51 -9.04 20.46
C GLU A 22 -24.08 -8.59 21.81
N GLN A 23 -23.59 -9.16 22.91
CA GLN A 23 -23.98 -8.76 24.27
C GLN A 23 -23.48 -7.36 24.62
N ILE A 24 -22.24 -7.03 24.24
CA ILE A 24 -21.70 -5.66 24.40
C ILE A 24 -22.53 -4.66 23.58
N ALA A 25 -22.90 -5.03 22.35
CA ALA A 25 -23.71 -4.20 21.49
C ALA A 25 -25.11 -3.93 22.06
N ALA A 26 -25.77 -4.97 22.60
CA ALA A 26 -27.05 -4.86 23.28
C ALA A 26 -26.96 -3.98 24.54
N LYS A 27 -25.91 -4.16 25.36
CA LYS A 27 -25.71 -3.40 26.61
C LYS A 27 -25.58 -1.89 26.38
N TYR A 28 -24.99 -1.49 25.25
CA TYR A 28 -24.75 -0.09 24.91
C TYR A 28 -25.70 0.46 23.84
N ASP A 29 -26.77 -0.29 23.51
CA ASP A 29 -27.76 0.07 22.47
C ASP A 29 -27.08 0.55 21.18
N CYS A 30 -26.13 -0.25 20.70
CA CYS A 30 -25.37 0.06 19.49
C CYS A 30 -25.42 -1.11 18.50
N LYS A 31 -25.24 -0.81 17.22
CA LYS A 31 -25.18 -1.86 16.19
C LYS A 31 -23.96 -2.76 16.44
N PRO A 32 -24.08 -4.10 16.34
CA PRO A 32 -22.96 -5.02 16.50
C PRO A 32 -21.76 -4.69 15.59
N LYS A 33 -22.01 -4.19 14.37
CA LYS A 33 -20.96 -3.71 13.45
C LYS A 33 -20.13 -2.57 14.04
N SER A 34 -20.75 -1.65 14.77
CA SER A 34 -20.07 -0.53 15.42
C SER A 34 -19.24 -1.01 16.62
N ALA A 35 -19.76 -1.95 17.41
CA ALA A 35 -19.02 -2.59 18.49
C ALA A 35 -17.80 -3.36 17.95
N ARG A 36 -17.96 -4.17 16.90
CA ARG A 36 -16.84 -4.86 16.22
C ARG A 36 -15.78 -3.90 15.69
N ARG A 37 -16.20 -2.80 15.05
CA ARG A 37 -15.27 -1.77 14.56
C ARG A 37 -14.49 -1.14 15.72
N LYS A 38 -15.15 -0.79 16.82
CA LYS A 38 -14.50 -0.16 17.97
C LYS A 38 -13.54 -1.11 18.70
N LEU A 39 -13.93 -2.37 18.87
CA LEU A 39 -13.06 -3.40 19.44
C LEU A 39 -11.83 -3.67 18.56
N ARG A 40 -11.96 -3.57 17.24
CA ARG A 40 -10.83 -3.65 16.30
C ARG A 40 -9.92 -2.42 16.38
N GLU A 41 -10.50 -1.21 16.39
CA GLU A 41 -9.75 0.05 16.55
C GLU A 41 -8.92 0.06 17.84
N LEU A 42 -9.43 -0.56 18.91
CA LEU A 42 -8.77 -0.64 20.21
C LEU A 42 -7.85 -1.85 20.39
N GLY A 43 -7.74 -2.71 19.36
CA GLY A 43 -6.89 -3.91 19.38
C GLY A 43 -7.37 -5.02 20.31
N LEU A 44 -8.64 -5.00 20.73
CA LEU A 44 -9.19 -5.93 21.74
C LEU A 44 -9.75 -7.23 21.14
N THR A 45 -9.94 -7.28 19.82
CA THR A 45 -10.34 -8.50 19.12
C THR A 45 -9.39 -8.73 17.95
N ALA A 46 -8.71 -9.88 17.97
CA ALA A 46 -7.89 -10.35 16.86
C ALA A 46 -8.79 -10.92 15.76
N GLY A 47 -9.54 -10.06 15.08
CA GLY A 47 -10.32 -10.48 13.92
C GLY A 47 -9.39 -10.61 12.71
N MET A 48 -9.03 -11.84 12.32
CA MET A 48 -8.51 -12.22 10.99
C MET A 48 -7.80 -11.09 10.23
N THR A 49 -6.77 -10.51 10.85
CA THR A 49 -5.84 -9.63 10.16
C THR A 49 -4.83 -10.50 9.43
N GLY A 50 -5.28 -11.20 8.38
CA GLY A 50 -4.49 -11.17 7.17
C GLY A 50 -4.47 -9.71 6.74
N HIS A 51 -3.30 -9.07 6.83
CA HIS A 51 -3.05 -7.62 6.81
C HIS A 51 -3.08 -6.95 8.19
N SER A 52 -2.43 -7.56 9.17
CA SER A 52 -1.61 -6.78 10.07
C SER A 52 -0.54 -6.08 9.23
N HIS A 53 -0.69 -4.78 8.98
CA HIS A 53 0.44 -3.97 8.54
C HIS A 53 1.38 -3.79 9.75
N SER A 54 2.12 -4.85 10.09
CA SER A 54 3.17 -4.85 11.12
C SER A 54 4.46 -4.13 10.69
N HIS A 55 4.39 -3.30 9.65
CA HIS A 55 5.49 -2.43 9.24
C HIS A 55 5.02 -0.98 9.19
N HIS A 56 4.85 -0.39 10.38
CA HIS A 56 5.07 1.05 10.56
C HIS A 56 6.58 1.33 10.45
N VAL A 57 7.12 1.09 9.26
CA VAL A 57 8.34 1.79 8.84
C VAL A 57 7.85 3.19 8.50
N GLU A 58 8.46 4.22 9.08
CA GLU A 58 8.33 5.60 8.62
C GLU A 58 8.74 5.68 7.16
N ARG A 59 7.86 5.28 6.24
CA ARG A 59 7.93 5.71 4.86
C ARG A 59 7.50 7.15 4.90
N ARG A 60 8.48 8.07 4.97
CA ARG A 60 8.37 9.36 4.30
C ARG A 60 7.63 9.11 3.00
N MET A 61 6.36 9.50 2.92
CA MET A 61 5.60 9.44 1.69
C MET A 61 6.19 10.50 0.76
N LYS A 62 7.31 10.16 0.09
CA LYS A 62 7.51 10.65 -1.27
C LYS A 62 6.30 10.12 -2.03
N SER A 63 5.48 11.04 -2.53
CA SER A 63 4.28 10.73 -3.33
C SER A 63 4.56 9.54 -4.25
N MET A 64 3.76 8.49 -4.11
CA MET A 64 3.95 7.15 -4.68
C MET A 64 3.75 7.08 -6.22
N ILE A 65 4.10 8.16 -6.90
CA ILE A 65 4.12 8.32 -8.34
C ILE A 65 5.43 9.05 -8.64
N ASP A 66 6.56 8.34 -8.51
CA ASP A 66 7.83 8.84 -9.04
C ASP A 66 7.68 8.85 -10.56
N CYS A 67 7.15 9.95 -11.10
CA CYS A 67 7.30 10.21 -12.51
C CYS A 67 8.80 10.37 -12.76
N ALA A 68 9.33 9.70 -13.77
CA ALA A 68 10.68 10.02 -14.19
C ALA A 68 10.71 11.48 -14.70
N PRO A 69 11.80 12.22 -14.50
CA PRO A 69 11.89 13.59 -14.99
C PRO A 69 11.85 13.63 -16.52
N GLU A 70 12.42 12.62 -17.18
CA GLU A 70 12.59 12.54 -18.63
C GLU A 70 12.28 11.13 -19.16
N PRO A 71 11.73 11.03 -20.38
CA PRO A 71 11.55 9.75 -21.05
C PRO A 71 12.92 9.15 -21.41
N GLY A 72 13.00 7.82 -21.49
CA GLY A 72 14.26 7.15 -21.76
C GLY A 72 14.29 5.71 -21.28
N VAL A 73 15.44 5.07 -21.42
CA VAL A 73 15.65 3.69 -20.98
C VAL A 73 16.81 3.65 -20.00
N ILE A 74 16.64 2.92 -18.90
CA ILE A 74 17.67 2.71 -17.90
C ILE A 74 17.96 1.21 -17.84
N LEU A 75 19.21 0.84 -18.10
CA LEU A 75 19.69 -0.52 -17.92
C LEU A 75 20.32 -0.66 -16.53
N LYS A 76 19.87 -1.66 -15.77
CA LYS A 76 20.51 -2.12 -14.54
C LYS A 76 20.89 -3.58 -14.68
N GLU A 77 21.67 -4.12 -13.76
CA GLU A 77 22.10 -5.52 -13.79
C GLU A 77 20.93 -6.51 -13.72
N ASP A 78 19.90 -6.20 -12.93
CA ASP A 78 18.75 -7.09 -12.67
C ASP A 78 17.49 -6.74 -13.48
N ARG A 79 17.40 -5.52 -14.02
CA ARG A 79 16.18 -4.99 -14.65
C ARG A 79 16.44 -3.95 -15.73
N ILE A 80 15.44 -3.77 -16.58
CA ILE A 80 15.37 -2.71 -17.59
C ILE A 80 14.18 -1.83 -17.23
N THR A 81 14.39 -0.52 -17.12
CA THR A 81 13.33 0.44 -16.83
C THR A 81 13.06 1.33 -18.05
N PHE A 82 11.82 1.33 -18.53
CA PHE A 82 11.35 2.21 -19.59
C PHE A 82 10.59 3.38 -18.98
N ASN A 83 11.13 4.58 -19.10
CA ASN A 83 10.46 5.82 -18.74
C ASN A 83 9.66 6.29 -19.94
N ARG A 84 8.35 6.02 -19.94
CA ARG A 84 7.47 6.32 -21.08
C ARG A 84 6.45 7.37 -20.72
N GLU A 85 6.22 8.28 -21.66
CA GLU A 85 5.12 9.21 -21.56
C GLU A 85 3.78 8.45 -21.66
N MET A 86 2.92 8.64 -20.67
CA MET A 86 1.60 8.01 -20.59
C MET A 86 0.55 9.08 -20.34
N PRO A 87 -0.63 8.99 -20.98
CA PRO A 87 -1.73 9.90 -20.70
C PRO A 87 -2.17 9.74 -19.25
N TRP A 88 -2.31 10.84 -18.53
CA TRP A 88 -2.79 10.86 -17.16
C TRP A 88 -4.21 11.42 -17.11
N GLN A 89 -5.14 10.64 -16.57
CA GLN A 89 -6.55 11.00 -16.57
C GLN A 89 -6.77 12.36 -15.90
N GLY A 90 -7.25 13.32 -16.70
CA GLY A 90 -7.66 14.65 -16.26
C GLY A 90 -6.60 15.75 -16.34
N THR A 91 -5.30 15.43 -16.48
CA THR A 91 -4.24 16.46 -16.55
C THR A 91 -3.00 15.95 -17.29
N GLY A 92 -2.97 16.15 -18.60
CA GLY A 92 -1.77 16.03 -19.44
C GLY A 92 -1.14 14.64 -19.53
N SER A 93 0.16 14.62 -19.80
CA SER A 93 0.98 13.42 -19.86
C SER A 93 1.91 13.32 -18.65
N ARG A 94 2.25 12.09 -18.26
CA ARG A 94 3.23 11.81 -17.20
C ARG A 94 4.19 10.74 -17.65
N ILE A 95 5.46 10.89 -17.30
CA ILE A 95 6.48 9.90 -17.61
C ILE A 95 6.46 8.83 -16.52
N ARG A 96 6.00 7.63 -16.86
CA ARG A 96 5.86 6.51 -15.93
C ARG A 96 6.98 5.47 -16.14
N PRO A 97 7.73 5.11 -15.09
CA PRO A 97 8.71 4.03 -15.19
C PRO A 97 8.00 2.67 -15.27
N LEU A 98 8.36 1.85 -16.25
CA LEU A 98 8.01 0.43 -16.35
C LEU A 98 9.28 -0.39 -16.21
N SER A 99 9.45 -1.08 -15.08
CA SER A 99 10.61 -1.95 -14.84
C SER A 99 10.26 -3.40 -15.14
N LEU A 100 11.05 -4.04 -16.01
CA LEU A 100 10.96 -5.47 -16.34
C LEU A 100 12.26 -6.16 -15.88
N PRO A 101 12.21 -7.44 -15.44
CA PRO A 101 13.43 -8.23 -15.22
C PRO A 101 14.30 -8.16 -16.47
N ARG A 102 15.64 -8.13 -16.35
CA ARG A 102 16.57 -8.03 -17.49
C ARG A 102 16.76 -9.41 -18.13
N PRO A 103 15.99 -9.79 -19.16
CA PRO A 103 16.11 -11.10 -19.76
C PRO A 103 17.23 -10.98 -20.81
N SER A 104 18.20 -11.89 -20.78
CA SER A 104 19.34 -11.88 -21.71
C SER A 104 18.92 -11.75 -23.18
N MET A 105 17.75 -12.29 -23.54
CA MET A 105 17.21 -12.27 -24.90
C MET A 105 16.93 -10.87 -25.47
N TYR A 106 16.57 -9.89 -24.64
CA TYR A 106 16.23 -8.55 -25.14
C TYR A 106 17.43 -7.60 -25.18
N LEU A 107 18.60 -8.02 -24.69
CA LEU A 107 19.78 -7.16 -24.63
C LEU A 107 20.29 -6.76 -26.00
N ALA A 108 20.33 -7.69 -26.96
CA ALA A 108 20.76 -7.38 -28.32
C ALA A 108 19.79 -6.38 -29.01
N ALA A 109 18.48 -6.58 -28.83
CA ALA A 109 17.47 -5.68 -29.39
C ALA A 109 17.54 -4.28 -28.75
N ILE A 110 17.80 -4.19 -27.45
CA ILE A 110 17.93 -2.91 -26.74
C ILE A 110 19.24 -2.22 -27.10
N ALA A 111 20.36 -2.94 -27.17
CA ALA A 111 21.65 -2.41 -27.59
C ALA A 111 21.60 -1.85 -29.03
N ASN A 112 20.88 -2.52 -29.94
CA ASN A 112 20.68 -2.02 -31.30
C ASN A 112 19.86 -0.73 -31.35
N LYS A 113 18.82 -0.63 -30.52
CA LYS A 113 17.92 0.54 -30.49
C LYS A 113 18.52 1.73 -29.73
N TYR A 114 19.38 1.45 -28.76
CA TYR A 114 20.00 2.43 -27.89
C TYR A 114 21.50 2.13 -27.73
N PRO A 115 22.30 2.42 -28.77
CA PRO A 115 23.72 2.05 -28.81
C PRO A 115 24.55 2.71 -27.70
N ASN A 116 24.06 3.82 -27.13
CA ASN A 116 24.73 4.56 -26.06
C ASN A 116 24.45 4.01 -24.65
N LEU A 117 23.67 2.93 -24.49
CA LEU A 117 23.30 2.36 -23.18
C LEU A 117 24.37 1.42 -22.56
N ASN A 118 25.60 1.40 -23.06
CA ASN A 118 26.65 0.55 -22.53
C ASN A 118 27.23 1.10 -21.22
N GLY A 119 26.77 0.56 -20.09
CA GLY A 119 27.32 0.79 -18.75
C GLY A 119 26.70 2.00 -18.05
N ASP A 120 25.68 1.76 -17.22
CA ASP A 120 24.99 2.74 -16.34
C ASP A 120 24.61 4.10 -16.96
N ALA A 121 24.66 4.23 -18.29
CA ALA A 121 24.31 5.44 -19.00
C ALA A 121 22.79 5.57 -19.10
N ARG A 122 22.28 6.76 -18.79
CA ARG A 122 20.91 7.18 -19.11
C ARG A 122 20.95 7.78 -20.52
N VAL A 123 20.02 7.37 -21.39
CA VAL A 123 19.83 7.92 -22.74
C VAL A 123 18.42 8.45 -22.88
#